data_AF-A0A1V6F503-F1
#
_entry.id   AF-A0A1V6F503-F1
#
_cell.length_a   1.000
_cell.length_b   1.000
_cell.length_c   1.000
_cell.angle_alpha   90.00
_cell.angle_beta   90.00
_cell.angle_gamma   90.00
#
_symmetry.space_group_name_H-M   'P 1'
#
loop_
_entity.id
_entity.type
_entity.pdbx_description
1 polymer ?
#
loop_
_entity_poly.entity_id
_entity_poly.type
_entity_poly.pdbx_seq_one_letter_code
_entity_poly.pdbx_strand_id
1 'polypeptide(L)' 'MDEYLTEHELSKKLQMSRTVLYQLRKEGMPFRQIHRTVRYNPQEVETWLAENCHGNADDVSQNLKGD' A
#
# COMPACT_ATOMS: atom_id res chain seq x y z
N MET A 1 -15.09 -2.77 -11.03
CA MET A 1 -14.61 -1.40 -11.31
C MET A 1 -13.21 -1.31 -10.73
N ASP A 2 -12.18 -1.33 -11.57
CA ASP A 2 -10.79 -1.20 -11.11
C ASP A 2 -10.50 0.27 -10.77
N GLU A 3 -10.72 0.62 -9.50
CA GLU A 3 -10.44 1.95 -8.97
C GLU A 3 -8.93 2.10 -8.71
N TYR A 4 -8.23 2.67 -9.67
CA TYR A 4 -6.81 2.98 -9.53
C TYR A 4 -6.58 4.17 -8.61
N LEU A 5 -5.98 3.91 -7.46
CA LEU A 5 -5.62 4.89 -6.45
C LEU A 5 -4.29 5.56 -6.76
N THR A 6 -4.17 6.82 -6.35
CA THR A 6 -2.87 7.49 -6.33
C THR A 6 -2.12 7.12 -5.06
N GLU A 7 -0.83 7.44 -4.98
CA GLU A 7 -0.01 7.18 -3.78
C GLU A 7 -0.65 7.75 -2.49
N HIS A 8 -1.29 8.92 -2.58
CA HIS A 8 -1.94 9.56 -1.44
C HIS A 8 -3.21 8.81 -1.00
N GLU A 9 -4.02 8.38 -1.96
CA GLU A 9 -5.24 7.63 -1.67
C GLU A 9 -4.92 6.21 -1.17
N LEU A 10 -3.90 5.56 -1.74
CA LEU A 10 -3.40 4.28 -1.27
C LEU A 10 -2.86 4.38 0.16
N SER A 11 -2.09 5.44 0.45
CA SER A 11 -1.58 5.72 1.80
C SER A 11 -2.70 5.84 2.82
N LYS A 12 -3.79 6.56 2.48
CA LYS A 12 -4.97 6.67 3.36
C LYS A 12 -5.69 5.33 3.52
N LYS A 13 -5.86 4.57 2.43
CA LYS A 13 -6.60 3.32 2.43
C LYS A 13 -5.89 2.23 3.23
N LEU A 14 -4.57 2.11 3.09
CA LEU A 14 -3.74 1.17 3.85
C LEU A 14 -3.32 1.73 5.21
N GLN A 15 -3.65 2.99 5.51
CA GLN A 15 -3.15 3.74 6.68
C GLN A 15 -1.62 3.67 6.84
N MET A 16 -0.91 3.59 5.72
CA MET A 16 0.56 3.47 5.69
C MET A 16 1.21 4.81 5.37
N SER A 17 2.38 5.03 5.96
CA SER A 17 3.20 6.21 5.64
C SER A 17 3.72 6.16 4.20
N ARG A 18 3.88 7.32 3.56
CA ARG A 18 4.47 7.42 2.20
C ARG A 18 5.85 6.77 2.10
N THR A 19 6.63 6.81 3.18
CA THR A 19 7.92 6.15 3.29
C THR A 19 7.80 4.63 3.14
N VAL A 20 6.78 4.02 3.75
CA VAL A 20 6.49 2.58 3.64
C VAL A 20 6.11 2.25 2.20
N LEU A 21 5.19 3.02 1.60
CA LEU A 21 4.84 2.83 0.18
C LEU A 21 6.06 2.92 -0.76
N TYR A 22 6.99 3.83 -0.47
CA TYR A 22 8.23 3.94 -1.24
C TYR A 22 9.14 2.73 -1.07
N GLN A 23 9.28 2.20 0.16
CA GLN A 23 10.03 0.97 0.41
C GLN A 23 9.39 -0.23 -0.30
N LEU A 24 8.09 -0.40 -0.14
CA LEU A 24 7.33 -1.47 -0.80
C LEU A 24 7.44 -1.40 -2.32
N ARG A 25 7.45 -0.19 -2.89
CA ARG A 25 7.72 0.00 -4.32
C ARG A 25 9.12 -0.48 -4.73
N LYS A 26 10.13 -0.29 -3.88
CA LYS A 26 11.48 -0.82 -4.11
C LYS A 26 11.54 -2.34 -3.95
N GLU A 27 10.68 -2.91 -3.11
CA GLU A 27 10.55 -4.36 -2.91
C GLU A 27 9.78 -5.05 -4.04
N GLY A 28 9.14 -4.29 -4.94
CA GLY A 28 8.46 -4.81 -6.11
C GLY A 28 6.94 -4.80 -6.02
N MET A 29 6.37 -3.97 -5.14
CA MET A 29 4.93 -3.74 -5.06
C MET A 29 4.34 -3.43 -6.45
N PRO A 30 3.21 -4.04 -6.82
CA PRO A 30 2.57 -3.81 -8.11
C PRO A 30 2.09 -2.35 -8.22
N PHE A 31 2.62 -1.64 -9.21
CA PHE A 31 2.18 -0.30 -9.59
C PHE A 31 1.93 -0.23 -11.09
N ARG A 32 0.92 0.53 -11.49
CA ARG A 32 0.65 0.84 -12.89
C ARG A 32 1.02 2.27 -13.19
N GLN A 33 1.97 2.45 -14.09
CA GLN A 33 2.27 3.76 -14.63
C GLN A 33 1.35 4.05 -15.82
N ILE A 34 0.43 5.00 -15.65
CA ILE A 34 -0.45 5.48 -16.72
C ILE A 34 0.09 6.83 -17.17
N HIS A 35 0.73 6.87 -18.35
CA HIS A 35 1.46 8.04 -18.87
C HIS A 35 2.55 8.53 -17.90
N ARG A 36 2.27 9.60 -17.15
CA ARG A 36 3.18 10.26 -16.21
C ARG A 36 2.76 10.08 -14.76
N THR A 37 1.67 9.36 -14.52
CA THR A 37 1.09 9.20 -13.19
C THR A 37 1.20 7.74 -12.77
N VAL A 38 1.80 7.51 -11.61
CA VAL A 38 1.80 6.20 -10.98
C VAL A 38 0.47 6.01 -10.27
N ARG A 39 -0.19 4.89 -10.56
CA ARG A 39 -1.40 4.47 -9.88
C ARG A 39 -1.27 3.06 -9.35
N TYR A 40 -2.07 2.76 -8.36
CA TYR A 40 -2.05 1.53 -7.61
C TYR A 40 -3.43 0.91 -7.63
N ASN A 41 -3.49 -0.38 -7.90
CA ASN A 41 -4.75 -1.10 -7.77
C ASN A 41 -4.83 -1.62 -6.33
N PRO A 42 -5.78 -1.17 -5.49
CA PRO A 42 -5.85 -1.59 -4.09
C PRO A 42 -5.95 -3.10 -3.99
N GLN A 43 -6.70 -3.75 -4.88
CA GLN A 43 -6.85 -5.19 -4.86
C GLN A 43 -5.52 -5.93 -5.12
N GLU A 44 -4.74 -5.51 -6.12
CA GLU A 44 -3.43 -6.11 -6.41
C GLU A 44 -2.42 -5.82 -5.28
N VAL A 45 -2.44 -4.61 -4.72
CA VAL A 45 -1.56 -4.23 -3.62
C VAL A 45 -1.92 -4.98 -2.34
N GLU A 46 -3.20 -5.12 -2.00
CA GLU A 46 -3.69 -5.89 -0.86
C GLU A 46 -3.32 -7.36 -0.99
N THR A 47 -3.48 -7.96 -2.18
CA THR A 47 -3.04 -9.34 -2.44
C THR A 47 -1.53 -9.48 -2.30
N TRP A 48 -0.75 -8.58 -2.91
CA TRP A 48 0.71 -8.62 -2.81
C TRP A 48 1.18 -8.42 -1.36
N LEU A 49 0.53 -7.52 -0.61
CA LEU A 49 0.80 -7.33 0.82
C LEU A 49 0.41 -8.56 1.62
N ALA A 50 -0.70 -9.21 1.32
CA ALA A 50 -1.05 -10.47 1.97
C ALA A 50 0.01 -11.55 1.68
N GLU A 51 0.52 -11.64 0.45
CA GLU A 51 1.54 -12.65 0.11
C GLU A 51 2.92 -12.34 0.70
N ASN A 52 3.34 -11.06 0.74
CA ASN A 52 4.66 -10.65 1.21
C ASN A 52 4.71 -10.37 2.72
N CYS A 53 3.60 -9.91 3.32
CA CYS A 53 3.51 -9.59 4.74
C CYS A 53 3.08 -10.81 5.58
N HIS A 54 2.54 -11.88 4.99
CA HIS A 54 2.18 -13.11 5.72
C HIS A 54 3.41 -13.94 6.18
N GLY A 55 4.63 -13.42 5.98
CA GLY A 55 5.81 -13.83 6.75
C GLY A 55 5.98 -13.11 8.10
N ASN A 56 5.18 -12.08 8.42
CA ASN A 56 5.33 -11.26 9.62
C ASN A 56 4.06 -10.45 10.00
N ALA A 57 2.87 -11.07 9.91
CA ALA A 57 1.57 -10.40 10.09
C ALA A 57 1.00 -10.50 11.52
N ASP A 58 1.80 -10.20 12.54
CA ASP A 58 1.29 -9.99 13.91
C ASP A 58 1.84 -8.68 14.50
N ASP A 59 1.85 -7.57 13.75
CA ASP A 59 2.19 -6.25 14.33
C ASP A 59 1.70 -5.04 13.51
N VAL A 60 0.43 -4.98 13.08
CA VAL A 60 -0.21 -3.67 12.82
C VAL A 60 -1.65 -3.72 13.32
N SER A 61 -1.77 -3.90 14.62
CA SER A 61 -2.94 -3.44 15.37
C SER A 61 -2.38 -2.64 16.53
N GLN A 62 -3.02 -1.52 16.85
CA GLN A 62 -2.71 -0.62 17.96
C GLN A 62 -1.65 0.46 17.68
N ASN A 63 -2.08 1.60 17.14
CA ASN A 63 -1.66 2.92 17.64
C ASN A 63 -2.63 4.03 17.18
N LEU A 64 -3.80 4.05 17.81
CA LEU A 64 -4.61 5.27 17.96
C LEU A 64 -4.99 5.39 19.45
N LYS A 65 -4.05 5.88 20.26
CA LYS A 65 -4.33 6.46 21.57
C LYS A 65 -3.44 7.68 21.79
N GLY A 66 -4.07 8.81 22.13
CA GLY A 66 -3.48 10.10 22.46
C GLY A 66 -4.22 11.20 21.70
N ASP A 67 -5.00 12.10 22.30
CA ASP A 67 -5.17 12.53 23.70
C ASP A 67 -6.65 12.89 23.94
#